data_AF-A0A9Q3JQ19-F1
#
_entry.id   AF-A0A9Q3JQ19-F1
#
_cell.length_a   1.000
_cell.length_b   1.000
_cell.length_c   1.000
_cell.angle_alpha   90.00
_cell.angle_beta   90.00
_cell.angle_gamma   90.00
#
_symmetry.space_group_name_H-M   'P 1'
#
loop_
_entity.id
_entity.type
_entity.pdbx_description
1 polymer ?
#
loop_
_entity_poly.entity_id
_entity_poly.type
_entity_poly.pdbx_seq_one_letter_code
_entity_poly.pdbx_strand_id
1 'polypeptide(L)'
;MRHLDESIVAFVGNKIATEEKGDGRELWKMLKEKYVGSGVQAQGVALDQFLELKFKNIDQWIVDLQTSMRRMSLTGTDISNALVSRLAIRTLPHKYESLVRILTYGNQYPTIEDIIVNVEKYQALFQVKPEKKEEIALPAD
;
A
#
# COMPACT_ATOMS: atom_id res chain seq x y z
N MET A 1 4.93 13.18 -26.31
CA MET A 1 3.92 13.60 -25.31
C MET A 1 2.78 12.58 -25.36
N ARG A 2 2.46 11.90 -24.25
CA ARG A 2 1.31 10.99 -24.19
C ARG A 2 0.04 11.83 -24.14
N HIS A 3 -0.67 11.91 -25.25
CA HIS A 3 -1.98 12.53 -25.34
C HIS A 3 -3.00 11.60 -24.66
N LEU A 4 -4.02 12.20 -24.03
CA LEU A 4 -5.19 11.44 -23.60
C LEU A 4 -5.84 10.83 -24.84
N ASP A 5 -6.27 9.57 -24.73
CA ASP A 5 -6.95 8.85 -25.80
C ASP A 5 -8.18 9.66 -26.28
N GLU A 6 -8.46 9.64 -27.59
CA GLU A 6 -9.53 10.42 -28.22
C GLU A 6 -10.90 10.08 -27.61
N SER A 7 -11.09 8.84 -27.15
CA SER A 7 -12.29 8.41 -26.42
C SER A 7 -12.45 9.07 -25.04
N ILE A 8 -11.34 9.45 -24.39
CA ILE A 8 -11.33 10.18 -23.11
C ILE A 8 -11.69 11.63 -23.35
N VAL A 9 -11.11 12.24 -24.39
CA VAL A 9 -11.40 13.63 -24.77
C VAL A 9 -12.87 13.79 -25.13
N ALA A 10 -13.43 12.88 -25.93
CA ALA A 10 -14.85 12.87 -26.28
C ALA A 10 -15.77 12.66 -25.05
N PHE A 11 -15.38 11.75 -24.13
CA PHE A 11 -16.13 11.50 -22.91
C PHE A 11 -16.19 12.74 -22.00
N VAL A 12 -15.04 13.39 -21.75
CA VAL A 12 -14.96 14.59 -20.92
C VAL A 12 -15.71 15.75 -21.57
N GLY A 13 -15.51 15.96 -22.88
CA GLY A 13 -16.13 17.05 -23.62
C GLY A 13 -17.66 17.00 -23.63
N ASN A 14 -18.25 15.80 -23.58
CA ASN A 14 -19.71 15.61 -23.53
C ASN A 14 -20.29 15.71 -22.11
N LYS A 15 -19.50 15.49 -21.05
CA LYS A 15 -20.00 15.49 -19.67
C LYS A 15 -19.71 16.78 -18.90
N ILE A 16 -18.66 17.53 -19.25
CA ILE A 16 -18.30 18.75 -18.53
C ILE A 16 -19.25 19.89 -18.90
N ALA A 17 -19.86 20.51 -17.89
CA ALA A 17 -20.68 21.70 -18.11
C ALA A 17 -19.81 22.85 -18.64
N THR A 18 -20.41 23.78 -19.38
CA THR A 18 -19.64 24.88 -20.00
C THR A 18 -19.03 25.79 -18.93
N GLU A 19 -19.72 25.97 -17.81
CA GLU A 19 -19.24 26.66 -16.61
C GLU A 19 -18.09 25.96 -15.85
N GLU A 20 -17.89 24.66 -16.06
CA GLU A 20 -16.85 23.85 -15.40
C GLU A 20 -15.63 23.62 -16.30
N LYS A 21 -15.65 24.14 -17.54
CA LYS A 21 -14.54 24.00 -18.48
C LYS A 21 -13.26 24.64 -17.91
N GLY A 22 -12.24 23.81 -17.73
CA GLY A 22 -10.96 24.21 -17.15
C GLY A 22 -10.84 23.91 -15.65
N ASP A 23 -11.90 23.43 -14.99
CA ASP A 23 -11.79 22.93 -13.62
C ASP A 23 -11.21 21.51 -13.62
N GLY A 24 -9.93 21.42 -13.26
CA GLY A 24 -9.21 20.14 -13.12
C GLY A 24 -9.82 19.21 -12.06
N ARG A 25 -10.58 19.72 -11.09
CA ARG A 25 -11.22 18.90 -10.05
C ARG A 25 -12.42 18.13 -10.59
N GLU A 26 -13.27 18.78 -11.38
CA GLU A 26 -14.41 18.11 -12.02
C GLU A 26 -13.93 17.12 -13.09
N LEU A 27 -12.89 17.49 -13.84
CA LEU A 27 -12.19 16.59 -14.75
C LEU A 27 -11.65 15.35 -14.02
N TRP A 28 -10.97 15.54 -12.89
CA TRP A 28 -10.48 14.44 -12.05
C TRP A 28 -11.59 13.56 -11.50
N LYS A 29 -12.67 14.17 -10.99
CA LYS A 29 -13.84 13.46 -10.47
C LYS A 29 -14.49 12.59 -11.54
N MET A 30 -14.71 13.11 -12.74
CA MET A 30 -15.27 12.35 -13.87
C MET A 30 -14.38 11.17 -14.28
N LEU A 31 -13.06 11.36 -14.33
CA LEU A 31 -12.13 10.28 -14.64
C LEU A 31 -12.11 9.22 -13.53
N LYS A 32 -12.15 9.65 -12.27
CA LYS A 32 -12.23 8.78 -11.09
C LYS A 32 -13.49 7.92 -11.14
N GLU A 33 -14.64 8.51 -11.40
CA GLU A 33 -15.91 7.78 -11.57
C GLU A 33 -15.85 6.75 -12.71
N LYS A 34 -15.30 7.12 -13.87
CA LYS A 34 -15.25 6.24 -15.05
C LYS A 34 -14.32 5.04 -14.87
N TYR A 35 -13.15 5.23 -14.25
CA TYR A 35 -12.08 4.22 -14.27
C TYR A 35 -11.85 3.51 -12.94
N VAL A 36 -12.13 4.17 -11.82
CA VAL A 36 -11.96 3.59 -10.48
C VAL A 36 -13.30 3.12 -9.91
N GLY A 37 -14.39 3.77 -10.32
CA GLY A 37 -15.68 3.65 -9.66
C GLY A 37 -15.75 4.59 -8.45
N SER A 38 -16.94 5.12 -8.19
CA SER A 38 -17.21 5.96 -7.02
C SER A 38 -18.27 5.31 -6.13
N GLY A 39 -18.23 5.63 -4.84
CA GLY A 39 -19.23 5.21 -3.85
C GLY A 39 -18.86 3.96 -3.05
N VAL A 40 -19.83 3.50 -2.24
CA VAL A 40 -19.65 2.49 -1.19
C VAL A 40 -19.15 1.15 -1.73
N GLN A 41 -19.56 0.75 -2.93
CA GLN A 41 -19.13 -0.50 -3.55
C GLN A 41 -17.63 -0.47 -3.89
N ALA A 42 -17.15 0.61 -4.51
CA ALA A 42 -15.73 0.77 -4.84
C ALA A 42 -14.87 0.83 -3.57
N GLN A 43 -15.37 1.52 -2.53
CA GLN A 43 -14.72 1.56 -1.22
C GLN A 43 -14.63 0.19 -0.56
N GLY A 44 -15.72 -0.59 -0.60
CA GLY A 44 -15.75 -1.97 -0.10
C GLY A 44 -14.76 -2.87 -0.80
N VAL A 45 -14.72 -2.85 -2.14
CA VAL A 45 -13.75 -3.62 -2.93
C VAL A 45 -12.30 -3.24 -2.60
N ALA A 46 -12.00 -1.94 -2.44
CA ALA A 46 -10.67 -1.49 -2.08
C ALA A 46 -10.27 -1.96 -0.67
N LEU A 47 -11.21 -1.97 0.28
CA LEU A 47 -10.99 -2.49 1.62
C LEU A 47 -10.79 -4.00 1.64
N ASP A 48 -11.63 -4.76 0.93
CA ASP A 48 -11.52 -6.22 0.83
C ASP A 48 -10.14 -6.61 0.27
N GLN A 49 -9.70 -5.95 -0.81
CA GLN A 49 -8.37 -6.14 -1.38
C GLN A 49 -7.24 -5.84 -0.39
N PHE A 50 -7.39 -4.79 0.42
CA PHE A 50 -6.42 -4.46 1.48
C PHE A 50 -6.40 -5.55 2.57
N LEU A 51 -7.56 -6.06 2.98
CA LEU A 51 -7.67 -7.11 4.00
C LEU A 51 -7.12 -8.46 3.51
N GLU A 52 -7.17 -8.71 2.20
CA GLU A 52 -6.64 -9.91 1.55
C GLU A 52 -5.13 -9.85 1.25
N LEU A 53 -4.42 -8.80 1.68
CA LEU A 53 -2.97 -8.68 1.51
C LEU A 53 -2.23 -9.90 2.10
N LYS A 54 -1.55 -10.64 1.23
CA LYS A 54 -0.76 -11.82 1.59
C LYS A 54 0.72 -11.49 1.60
N PHE A 55 1.40 -11.82 2.69
CA PHE A 55 2.85 -11.70 2.76
C PHE A 55 3.54 -12.77 1.90
N LYS A 56 4.40 -12.34 0.98
CA LYS A 56 5.29 -13.21 0.19
C LYS A 56 6.76 -13.01 0.57
N ASN A 57 7.22 -11.77 0.43
CA ASN A 57 8.51 -11.27 0.88
C ASN A 57 8.35 -9.77 1.21
N ILE A 58 9.37 -9.17 1.83
CA ILE A 58 9.30 -7.77 2.28
C ILE A 58 9.09 -6.81 1.09
N ASP A 59 9.85 -6.95 0.01
CA ASP A 59 9.81 -6.03 -1.13
C ASP A 59 8.42 -6.00 -1.79
N GLN A 60 7.87 -7.18 -2.06
CA GLN A 60 6.53 -7.33 -2.61
C GLN A 60 5.46 -6.83 -1.64
N TRP A 61 5.64 -7.10 -0.34
CA TRP A 61 4.69 -6.66 0.68
C TRP A 61 4.64 -5.12 0.78
N ILE A 62 5.77 -4.42 0.69
CA ILE A 62 5.82 -2.95 0.64
C ILE A 62 5.06 -2.43 -0.59
N VAL A 63 5.33 -3.01 -1.77
CA VAL A 63 4.67 -2.61 -3.03
C VAL A 63 3.16 -2.84 -2.96
N ASP A 64 2.73 -3.99 -2.43
CA ASP A 64 1.31 -4.34 -2.31
C ASP A 64 0.60 -3.43 -1.30
N LEU A 65 1.26 -3.11 -0.18
CA LEU A 65 0.75 -2.18 0.83
C LEU A 65 0.56 -0.78 0.24
N GLN A 66 1.58 -0.21 -0.41
CA GLN A 66 1.50 1.10 -1.06
C GLN A 66 0.42 1.14 -2.15
N THR A 67 0.30 0.06 -2.93
CA THR A 67 -0.72 -0.03 -3.98
C THR A 67 -2.12 -0.05 -3.41
N SER A 68 -2.33 -0.76 -2.31
CA SER A 68 -3.61 -0.80 -1.61
C SER A 68 -3.95 0.54 -0.98
N MET A 69 -2.98 1.23 -0.37
CA MET A 69 -3.15 2.60 0.14
C MET A 69 -3.58 3.58 -0.94
N ARG A 70 -2.92 3.53 -2.10
CA ARG A 70 -3.30 4.35 -3.25
C ARG A 70 -4.72 4.04 -3.71
N ARG A 71 -5.11 2.77 -3.79
CA ARG A 71 -6.48 2.38 -4.16
C ARG A 71 -7.51 2.92 -3.17
N MET A 72 -7.29 2.74 -1.87
CA MET A 72 -8.19 3.28 -0.83
C MET A 72 -8.33 4.80 -0.92
N SER A 73 -7.23 5.52 -1.14
CA SER A 73 -7.27 6.97 -1.38
C SER A 73 -8.05 7.33 -2.65
N LEU A 74 -7.85 6.58 -3.74
CA LEU A 74 -8.57 6.73 -5.00
C LEU A 74 -10.04 6.31 -4.93
N THR A 75 -10.49 5.56 -3.93
CA THR A 75 -11.91 5.28 -3.72
C THR A 75 -12.54 6.23 -2.70
N GLY A 76 -11.73 7.10 -2.08
CA GLY A 76 -12.18 7.94 -0.97
C GLY A 76 -12.52 7.13 0.28
N THR A 77 -11.90 5.97 0.45
CA THR A 77 -12.03 5.14 1.64
C THR A 77 -11.30 5.83 2.79
N ASP A 78 -12.05 6.43 3.70
CA ASP A 78 -11.52 7.12 4.88
C ASP A 78 -11.48 6.15 6.07
N ILE A 79 -10.31 5.53 6.28
CA ILE A 79 -10.04 4.67 7.43
C ILE A 79 -8.92 5.33 8.22
N SER A 80 -9.11 5.41 9.54
CA SER A 80 -8.08 5.93 10.44
C SER A 80 -6.72 5.29 10.17
N ASN A 81 -5.69 6.10 9.94
CA ASN A 81 -4.32 5.65 9.73
C ASN A 81 -3.87 4.65 10.82
N ALA A 82 -4.28 4.86 12.07
CA ALA A 82 -3.98 3.94 13.16
C ALA A 82 -4.52 2.51 12.93
N LEU A 83 -5.74 2.40 12.39
CA LEU A 83 -6.36 1.10 12.08
C LEU A 83 -5.67 0.45 10.89
N VAL A 84 -5.42 1.22 9.84
CA VAL A 84 -4.74 0.74 8.63
C VAL A 84 -3.34 0.21 8.97
N SER A 85 -2.58 0.96 9.77
CA SER A 85 -1.27 0.56 10.26
C SER A 85 -1.31 -0.72 11.09
N ARG A 86 -2.28 -0.84 12.01
CA ARG A 86 -2.45 -2.05 12.81
C ARG A 86 -2.80 -3.27 11.94
N LEU A 87 -3.66 -3.09 10.94
CA LEU A 87 -4.02 -4.15 10.01
C LEU A 87 -2.82 -4.57 9.14
N ALA A 88 -2.05 -3.60 8.64
CA ALA A 88 -0.84 -3.86 7.88
C ALA A 88 0.18 -4.68 8.69
N ILE A 89 0.46 -4.28 9.94
CA ILE A 89 1.37 -5.01 10.84
C ILE A 89 0.89 -6.46 11.04
N ARG A 90 -0.42 -6.69 11.15
CA ARG A 90 -1.00 -8.04 11.33
C ARG A 90 -0.75 -8.98 10.14
N THR A 91 -0.51 -8.44 8.95
CA THR A 91 -0.20 -9.26 7.76
C THR A 91 1.23 -9.83 7.78
N LEU A 92 2.10 -9.33 8.66
CA LEU A 92 3.48 -9.82 8.78
C LEU A 92 3.52 -11.21 9.45
N PRO A 93 4.28 -12.19 8.91
CA PRO A 93 4.40 -13.51 9.50
C PRO A 93 5.14 -13.52 10.84
N HIS A 94 4.92 -14.58 11.64
CA HIS A 94 5.56 -14.79 12.95
C HIS A 94 7.09 -14.67 12.95
N LYS A 95 7.78 -15.03 11.86
CA LYS A 95 9.25 -14.88 11.76
C LYS A 95 9.74 -13.43 11.90
N TYR A 96 8.84 -12.44 11.75
CA TYR A 96 9.11 -11.02 11.94
C TYR A 96 8.57 -10.48 13.27
N GLU A 97 8.33 -11.33 14.28
CA GLU A 97 7.78 -10.88 15.57
C GLU A 97 8.59 -9.75 16.22
N SER A 98 9.93 -9.78 16.10
CA SER A 98 10.78 -8.69 16.59
C SER A 98 10.48 -7.37 15.89
N LEU A 99 10.26 -7.38 14.57
CA LEU A 99 9.85 -6.20 13.80
C LEU A 99 8.46 -5.75 14.21
N VAL A 100 7.51 -6.66 14.38
CA VAL A 100 6.15 -6.37 14.87
C VAL A 100 6.20 -5.65 16.23
N ARG A 101 7.05 -6.11 17.15
CA ARG A 101 7.24 -5.45 18.45
C ARG A 101 7.81 -4.04 18.28
N ILE A 102 8.85 -3.86 17.46
CA ILE A 102 9.43 -2.53 17.18
C ILE A 102 8.37 -1.58 16.62
N LEU A 103 7.58 -2.04 15.65
CA LEU A 103 6.51 -1.26 15.02
C LEU A 103 5.37 -0.92 15.98
N THR A 104 5.07 -1.80 16.94
CA THR A 104 3.94 -1.61 17.88
C THR A 104 4.33 -0.76 19.09
N TYR A 105 5.56 -0.88 19.59
CA TYR A 105 6.00 -0.19 20.81
C TYR A 105 6.84 1.06 20.54
N GLY A 106 7.43 1.20 19.35
CA GLY A 106 8.27 2.35 19.00
C GLY A 106 7.48 3.62 18.66
N ASN A 107 6.22 3.48 18.25
CA ASN A 107 5.28 4.58 18.03
C ASN A 107 3.87 4.07 18.34
N GLN A 108 3.07 4.84 19.10
CA GLN A 108 1.72 4.43 19.48
C GLN A 108 0.77 4.39 18.27
N TYR A 109 1.05 5.18 17.23
CA TYR A 109 0.27 5.26 16.00
C TYR A 109 1.19 5.49 14.79
N PRO A 110 1.98 4.49 14.36
CA PRO A 110 2.84 4.65 13.19
C PRO A 110 1.98 4.89 11.95
N THR A 111 2.44 5.76 11.06
CA THR A 111 1.89 5.86 9.71
C THR A 111 2.33 4.66 8.86
N ILE A 112 1.69 4.45 7.70
CA ILE A 112 2.16 3.41 6.77
C ILE A 112 3.57 3.72 6.28
N GLU A 113 3.90 4.99 6.08
CA GLU A 113 5.23 5.45 5.73
C GLU A 113 6.26 5.08 6.81
N ASP A 114 5.93 5.32 8.09
CA ASP A 114 6.80 4.92 9.20
C ASP A 114 7.02 3.40 9.23
N ILE A 115 5.97 2.63 8.96
CA ILE A 115 6.07 1.16 8.89
C ILE A 115 7.03 0.75 7.79
N ILE A 116 6.87 1.30 6.58
CA ILE A 116 7.72 0.99 5.43
C ILE A 116 9.18 1.31 5.75
N VAL A 117 9.47 2.50 6.28
CA VAL A 117 10.84 2.91 6.63
C VAL A 117 11.47 1.96 7.66
N ASN A 118 10.72 1.54 8.68
CA ASN A 118 11.22 0.62 9.69
C ASN A 118 11.43 -0.80 9.15
N VAL A 119 10.56 -1.25 8.23
CA VAL A 119 10.69 -2.55 7.56
C VAL A 119 11.93 -2.56 6.66
N GLU A 120 12.17 -1.51 5.89
CA GLU A 120 13.37 -1.36 5.05
C GLU A 120 14.65 -1.36 5.89
N LYS A 121 14.66 -0.63 7.01
CA LYS A 121 15.77 -0.64 7.97
C LYS A 121 16.01 -2.03 8.53
N TYR A 122 14.96 -2.75 8.91
CA TYR A 122 15.05 -4.13 9.39
C TYR A 122 15.65 -5.04 8.31
N GLN A 123 15.17 -4.94 7.08
CA GLN A 123 15.70 -5.72 5.96
C GLN A 123 17.20 -5.46 5.76
N ALA A 124 17.65 -4.21 5.78
CA ALA A 124 19.06 -3.86 5.66
C ALA A 124 19.92 -4.42 6.81
N LEU A 125 19.42 -4.43 8.05
CA LEU A 125 20.16 -4.97 9.20
C LEU A 125 20.28 -6.49 9.19
N PHE A 126 19.22 -7.19 8.73
CA PHE A 126 19.14 -8.64 8.80
C PHE A 126 19.53 -9.36 7.50
N GLN A 127 19.56 -8.69 6.34
CA GLN A 127 20.20 -9.23 5.13
C GLN A 127 21.74 -9.25 5.21
N VAL A 128 22.35 -8.45 6.10
CA VAL A 128 23.81 -8.32 6.23
C VAL A 128 24.43 -9.38 7.17
N LYS A 129 23.64 -10.25 7.79
CA LYS A 129 24.16 -11.44 8.47
C LYS A 129 24.09 -12.65 7.53
N PRO A 130 25.14 -12.97 6.77
CA PRO A 130 25.24 -14.33 6.24
C PRO A 130 25.29 -15.28 7.43
N GLU A 131 24.41 -16.28 7.42
CA GLU A 131 24.54 -17.44 8.30
C GLU A 131 25.96 -17.98 8.15
N LYS A 132 26.82 -17.76 9.14
CA LYS A 132 28.00 -18.61 9.30
C LYS A 132 27.44 -20.00 9.59
N LYS A 133 27.49 -20.87 8.58
CA LYS A 133 27.47 -22.30 8.83
C LYS A 133 28.67 -22.58 9.73
N GLU A 134 28.43 -22.69 11.03
CA GLU A 134 29.35 -23.36 11.94
C GLU A 134 29.36 -24.83 11.52
N GLU A 135 30.32 -25.16 10.66
CA GLU A 135 30.72 -26.53 10.39
C GLU A 135 31.36 -27.05 11.67
N ILE A 136 30.54 -27.68 12.52
CA ILE A 136 31.02 -28.41 13.69
C ILE A 136 31.73 -29.65 13.16
N ALA A 137 33.03 -29.53 12.94
CA ALA A 137 33.92 -30.67 12.75
C ALA A 137 33.99 -31.42 14.09
N LEU A 138 33.32 -32.57 14.15
CA LEU A 138 33.51 -33.55 15.21
C LEU A 138 34.96 -34.07 15.15
N PRO A 139 35.71 -34.11 16.26
CA PRO A 139 37.00 -34.77 16.30
C PRO A 139 36.78 -36.29 16.10
N ALA A 140 37.50 -36.88 15.16
CA ALA A 140 37.56 -38.33 15.02
C ALA A 140 38.54 -38.89 16.06
N ASP A 141 38.07 -39.84 16.85
CA ASP A 141 38.86 -40.71 17.74
C ASP A 141 39.79 -41.64 16.95
#